data_AF-A0A3M8A0I5-F1
#
_entry.id   AF-A0A3M8A0I5-F1
#
_cell.length_a   1.000
_cell.length_b   1.000
_cell.length_c   1.000
_cell.angle_alpha   90.00
_cell.angle_beta   90.00
_cell.angle_gamma   90.00
#
_symmetry.space_group_name_H-M   'P 1'
#
loop_
_entity.id
_entity.type
_entity.pdbx_description
1 polymer ?
#
loop_
_entity_poly.entity_id
_entity_poly.type
_entity_poly.pdbx_seq_one_letter_code
_entity_poly.pdbx_strand_id
1 'polypeptide(L)'
;MVRARVGTGRSTRPVRLDIRADRLLTEASVLLRRTKTDLLTAAVHVYVERHREQLERALRAAEHRISEAEDPHRIDPETGMTKAEWRELWSYIRN
;
A
#
# COMPACT_ATOMS: atom_id res chain seq x y z
N MET A 1 -22.46 24.26 2.25
CA MET A 1 -21.16 23.59 2.03
C MET A 1 -20.09 24.40 2.75
N VAL A 2 -19.56 23.91 3.87
CA VAL A 2 -18.55 24.62 4.67
C VAL A 2 -17.27 23.80 4.62
N ARG A 3 -16.17 24.41 4.16
CA ARG A 3 -14.83 23.81 4.16
C ARG A 3 -14.01 24.43 5.28
N ALA A 4 -13.51 23.59 6.17
CA ALA A 4 -12.44 23.93 7.10
C ALA A 4 -11.18 23.14 6.71
N ARG A 5 -10.01 23.78 6.83
CA ARG A 5 -8.70 23.21 6.50
C ARG A 5 -7.73 23.54 7.63
N VAL A 6 -7.23 22.53 8.37
CA VAL A 6 -5.91 22.54 9.05
C VAL A 6 -5.45 21.09 9.30
N GLY A 7 -4.18 20.80 9.04
CA GLY A 7 -3.42 19.67 9.63
C GLY A 7 -3.24 18.44 8.71
N THR A 8 -2.04 17.85 8.75
CA THR A 8 -1.57 16.63 8.05
C THR A 8 -2.63 15.53 7.99
N GLY A 9 -3.46 15.58 6.94
CA GLY A 9 -4.80 14.98 6.97
C GLY A 9 -4.79 13.46 7.03
N ARG A 10 -5.55 12.88 7.97
CA ARG A 10 -6.12 11.55 7.78
C ARG A 10 -6.90 11.59 6.47
N SER A 11 -6.32 11.03 5.41
CA SER A 11 -6.97 10.92 4.11
C SER A 11 -8.25 10.10 4.27
N THR A 12 -9.40 10.76 4.26
CA THR A 12 -10.70 10.09 4.26
C THR A 12 -11.03 9.70 2.83
N ARG A 13 -10.71 8.46 2.46
CA ARG A 13 -11.04 7.91 1.15
C ARG A 13 -12.36 7.14 1.23
N PRO A 14 -13.33 7.37 0.33
CA PRO A 14 -14.53 6.55 0.28
C PRO A 14 -14.15 5.13 -0.12
N VAL A 15 -14.63 4.15 0.65
CA VAL A 15 -14.46 2.72 0.39
C VAL A 15 -15.80 2.16 -0.07
N ARG A 16 -15.81 1.46 -1.21
CA ARG A 16 -16.99 0.73 -1.66
C ARG A 16 -17.06 -0.60 -0.92
N LEU A 17 -18.20 -0.86 -0.30
CA LEU A 17 -18.50 -2.11 0.38
C LEU A 17 -19.63 -2.82 -0.36
N ASP A 18 -19.68 -4.14 -0.23
CA ASP A 18 -20.84 -4.88 -0.68
C ASP A 18 -22.07 -4.58 0.20
N ILE A 19 -23.25 -4.83 -0.35
CA ILE A 19 -24.53 -4.49 0.30
C ILE A 19 -24.71 -5.24 1.63
N ARG A 20 -24.22 -6.48 1.74
CA ARG A 20 -24.37 -7.26 2.98
C ARG A 20 -23.44 -6.72 4.06
N ALA A 21 -22.18 -6.41 3.74
CA ALA A 21 -21.25 -5.80 4.69
C ALA A 21 -21.72 -4.43 5.18
N ASP A 22 -22.26 -3.58 4.30
CA ASP A 22 -22.79 -2.28 4.73
C ASP A 22 -24.00 -2.42 5.68
N ARG A 23 -24.89 -3.39 5.43
CA ARG A 23 -26.01 -3.67 6.35
C ARG A 23 -25.51 -4.11 7.72
N LEU A 24 -24.59 -5.07 7.77
CA LEU A 24 -23.99 -5.55 9.02
C LEU A 24 -23.30 -4.40 9.79
N LEU A 25 -22.54 -3.56 9.09
CA LEU A 25 -21.91 -2.38 9.70
C LEU A 25 -22.94 -1.38 10.22
N THR A 26 -24.07 -1.21 9.52
CA THR A 26 -25.17 -0.37 9.97
C THR A 26 -25.77 -0.88 11.27
N GLU A 27 -26.14 -2.16 11.31
CA GLU A 27 -26.74 -2.79 12.49
C GLU A 27 -25.78 -2.74 13.68
N ALA A 28 -24.51 -3.09 13.47
CA ALA A 28 -23.48 -3.03 14.51
C ALA A 28 -23.24 -1.60 15.01
N SER A 29 -23.26 -0.60 14.13
CA SER A 29 -23.06 0.81 14.51
C SER A 29 -24.13 1.32 15.47
N VAL A 30 -25.39 0.93 15.21
CA VAL A 30 -26.53 1.27 16.07
C VAL A 30 -26.41 0.57 17.42
N LEU A 31 -26.16 -0.74 17.40
CA LEU A 31 -26.05 -1.57 18.61
C LEU A 31 -24.93 -1.08 19.54
N LEU A 32 -23.76 -0.80 18.97
CA LEU A 32 -22.56 -0.43 19.72
C LEU A 32 -22.45 1.08 20.00
N ARG A 33 -23.38 1.89 19.47
CA ARG A 33 -23.35 3.35 19.52
C ARG A 33 -22.01 3.93 19.04
N ARG A 34 -21.49 3.39 17.94
CA ARG A 34 -20.23 3.79 17.29
C ARG A 34 -20.49 4.19 15.85
N THR A 35 -19.58 4.93 15.22
CA THR A 35 -19.70 5.20 13.79
C THR A 35 -19.30 3.97 12.97
N LYS A 36 -19.86 3.81 11.77
CA LYS A 36 -19.43 2.78 10.81
C LYS A 36 -17.92 2.84 10.55
N THR A 37 -17.37 4.06 10.46
CA THR A 37 -15.94 4.29 10.25
C THR A 37 -15.09 3.77 11.39
N ASP A 38 -15.51 3.96 12.64
CA ASP A 38 -14.77 3.45 13.80
C ASP A 38 -14.74 1.92 13.81
N LEU A 39 -15.90 1.30 13.53
CA LEU A 39 -16.02 -0.16 13.45
C LEU A 39 -15.16 -0.72 12.31
N LEU A 40 -15.21 -0.10 11.13
CA LEU A 40 -14.39 -0.51 10.00
C LEU A 40 -12.90 -0.34 10.28
N THR A 41 -12.51 0.77 10.92
CA THR A 41 -11.11 1.04 11.28
C THR A 41 -10.59 -0.01 12.27
N ALA A 42 -11.38 -0.32 13.29
CA ALA A 42 -11.03 -1.36 14.26
C ALA A 42 -10.92 -2.76 13.59
N ALA A 43 -11.87 -3.10 12.72
CA ALA A 43 -11.85 -4.37 12.00
C ALA A 43 -10.62 -4.50 11.08
N VAL A 44 -10.28 -3.45 10.34
CA VAL A 44 -9.08 -3.40 9.49
C VAL A 44 -7.82 -3.55 10.33
N HIS A 45 -7.73 -2.84 11.46
CA HIS A 45 -6.58 -2.95 12.35
C HIS A 45 -6.39 -4.38 12.87
N VAL A 46 -7.46 -5.02 13.36
CA VAL A 46 -7.43 -6.41 13.81
C VAL A 46 -7.04 -7.37 12.68
N TYR A 47 -7.56 -7.16 11.47
CA TYR A 47 -7.20 -7.96 10.31
C TYR A 47 -5.71 -7.83 9.98
N VAL A 48 -5.19 -6.61 9.93
CA VAL A 48 -3.77 -6.34 9.63
C VAL A 48 -2.87 -6.97 10.68
N GLU A 49 -3.14 -6.76 11.97
CA GLU A 49 -2.30 -7.34 13.02
C GLU A 49 -2.31 -8.87 12.99
N ARG A 50 -3.46 -9.50 12.74
CA ARG A 50 -3.56 -10.96 12.63
C ARG A 50 -2.82 -11.54 11.42
N HIS A 51 -2.69 -10.77 10.34
CA HIS A 51 -2.08 -11.23 9.09
C HIS A 51 -0.74 -10.54 8.80
N ARG A 52 -0.13 -9.92 9.82
CA ARG A 52 1.05 -9.07 9.66
C ARG A 52 2.19 -9.80 8.96
N GLU A 53 2.53 -11.00 9.42
CA GLU A 53 3.60 -11.80 8.81
C GLU A 53 3.33 -12.17 7.34
N GLN A 54 2.07 -12.45 7.00
CA GLN A 54 1.68 -12.77 5.63
C GLN A 54 1.75 -11.53 4.74
N LEU A 55 1.30 -10.38 5.24
CA LEU A 55 1.38 -9.10 4.54
C LEU A 55 2.84 -8.70 4.32
N GLU A 56 3.70 -8.84 5.33
CA GLU A 56 5.13 -8.58 5.21
C GLU A 56 5.81 -9.52 4.20
N ARG A 57 5.46 -10.81 4.20
CA ARG A 57 5.95 -11.76 3.18
C ARG A 57 5.49 -11.38 1.78
N ALA A 58 4.22 -11.02 1.62
CA ALA A 58 3.67 -10.60 0.34
C ALA A 58 4.29 -9.28 -0.15
N LEU A 59 4.56 -8.35 0.76
CA LEU A 59 5.25 -7.10 0.47
C LEU A 59 6.68 -7.37 -0.02
N ARG A 60 7.46 -8.17 0.73
CA ARG A 60 8.82 -8.56 0.29
C ARG A 60 8.81 -9.27 -1.06
N ALA A 61 7.83 -10.14 -1.32
CA ALA A 61 7.68 -10.79 -2.62
C ALA A 61 7.26 -9.83 -3.74
N ALA A 62 6.48 -8.79 -3.43
CA ALA A 62 6.14 -7.73 -4.38
C ALA A 62 7.35 -6.82 -4.66
N GLU A 63 8.10 -6.44 -3.63
CA GLU A 63 9.34 -5.69 -3.74
C GLU A 63 10.39 -6.46 -4.55
N HIS A 64 10.54 -7.76 -4.29
CA HIS A 64 11.38 -8.64 -5.10
C HIS A 64 10.93 -8.64 -6.55
N ARG A 65 9.63 -8.82 -6.84
CA ARG A 65 9.12 -8.75 -8.21
C ARG A 65 9.29 -7.39 -8.86
N ILE A 66 9.24 -6.29 -8.11
CA ILE A 66 9.51 -4.94 -8.65
C ILE A 66 11.01 -4.75 -8.91
N SER A 67 11.87 -5.31 -8.05
CA SER A 67 13.32 -5.32 -8.24
C SER A 67 13.77 -6.25 -9.36
N GLU A 68 13.08 -7.38 -9.55
CA GLU A 68 13.32 -8.37 -10.61
C GLU A 68 12.62 -8.00 -11.92
N ALA A 69 11.53 -7.24 -11.87
CA ALA A 69 11.05 -6.44 -12.99
C ALA A 69 12.06 -5.31 -13.22
N GLU A 70 13.28 -5.72 -13.54
CA GLU A 70 14.38 -4.88 -14.01
C GLU A 70 13.88 -4.19 -15.26
N ASP A 71 13.38 -2.97 -15.11
CA ASP A 71 13.30 -2.07 -16.25
C ASP A 71 14.74 -1.78 -16.68
N PRO A 72 15.20 -2.29 -17.84
CA PRO A 72 16.56 -2.07 -18.31
C PRO A 72 16.86 -0.59 -18.58
N HIS A 73 15.83 0.26 -18.62
CA HIS A 73 15.92 1.71 -18.79
C HIS A 73 15.77 2.49 -17.48
N ARG A 74 15.62 1.81 -16.33
CA ARG A 74 15.67 2.49 -15.04
C ARG A 74 17.08 3.01 -14.80
N ILE A 75 17.20 4.33 -14.75
CA ILE A 75 18.44 5.04 -14.44
C ILE A 75 18.69 4.93 -12.94
N ASP A 76 19.86 4.42 -12.58
CA ASP A 76 20.33 4.39 -11.20
C ASP A 76 20.66 5.82 -10.73
N PRO A 77 20.10 6.30 -9.62
CA PRO A 77 20.25 7.68 -9.18
C PRO A 77 21.65 8.02 -8.62
N GLU A 78 22.45 7.02 -8.25
CA GLU A 78 23.80 7.21 -7.73
C GLU A 78 24.82 7.28 -8.87
N THR A 79 24.62 6.50 -9.92
CA THR A 79 25.56 6.37 -11.03
C THR A 79 25.13 7.10 -12.28
N GLY A 80 23.85 7.48 -12.39
CA GLY A 80 23.28 8.16 -13.55
C GLY A 80 23.17 7.26 -14.80
N MET A 81 23.43 5.97 -14.67
CA MET A 81 23.46 5.00 -15.77
C MET A 81 22.32 4.01 -15.63
N THR A 82 21.84 3.53 -16.78
CA THR A 82 20.93 2.40 -16.84
C THR A 82 21.66 1.08 -16.59
N LYS A 83 20.91 0.04 -16.21
CA LYS A 83 21.50 -1.30 -15.99
C LYS A 83 22.12 -1.89 -17.27
N ALA A 84 21.58 -1.54 -18.44
CA ALA A 84 22.12 -1.94 -19.73
C ALA A 84 23.52 -1.35 -19.97
N GLU A 85 23.68 -0.04 -19.74
CA GLU A 85 24.95 0.67 -19.85
C GLU A 85 25.98 0.15 -18.84
N TRP A 86 25.55 -0.13 -17.60
CA TRP A 86 26.39 -0.75 -16.58
C TRP A 86 26.93 -2.13 -17.00
N ARG A 87 26.09 -2.95 -17.64
CA ARG A 87 26.46 -4.30 -18.08
C ARG A 87 27.46 -4.26 -19.23
N GLU A 88 27.30 -3.30 -20.14
CA GLU A 88 28.23 -3.04 -21.24
C GLU A 88 29.59 -2.55 -20.72
N LEU A 89 29.59 -1.59 -19.77
CA LEU A 89 30.81 -1.09 -19.14
C LEU A 89 31.59 -2.19 -18.43
N TRP A 90 30.91 -3.03 -17.63
CA TRP A 90 31.55 -4.17 -16.95
C TRP A 90 32.08 -5.24 -17.90
N SER A 91 31.50 -5.38 -19.10
CA SER A 91 32.02 -6.28 -20.13
C SER A 91 33.32 -5.77 -20.73
N TYR A 92 33.48 -4.44 -20.86
CA TYR A 92 34.70 -3.82 -21.39
C TYR A 92 35.85 -3.88 -20.37
N ILE A 93 35.56 -3.70 -19.07
CA ILE A 93 36.57 -3.70 -18.00
C ILE A 93 37.12 -5.12 -17.70
N ARG A 94 36.36 -6.17 -18.01
CA ARG A 94 36.77 -7.58 -17.78
C ARG A 94 37.49 -8.25 -18.95
N ASN A 95 37.59 -7.57 -20.09
CA ASN A 95 38.47 -7.95 -21.21
C ASN A 95 39.77 -7.16 -21.14
#